data_AF-A0A445G898-F1
#
_entry.id   AF-A0A445G898-F1
#
_cell.length_a   1.000
_cell.length_b   1.000
_cell.length_c   1.000
_cell.angle_alpha   90.00
_cell.angle_beta   90.00
_cell.angle_gamma   90.00
#
_symmetry.space_group_name_H-M   'P 1'
#
loop_
_entity.id
_entity.type
_entity.pdbx_description
1 polymer ?
#
loop_
_entity_poly.entity_id
_entity_poly.type
_entity_poly.pdbx_seq_one_letter_code
_entity_poly.pdbx_strand_id
1 'polypeptide(L)'
;MSRYKLNVRMEHNGDKGNFLLWDATCIKLFGKTVGECRDELIAAGDDIKVFPTCVDEILSKTWAVRFKFCSQVRQSSVLDVSEELHHIQSLIATLGLKVITK
;
A
#
# COMPACT_ATOMS: atom_id res chain seq x y z
N MET A 1 -9.99 9.88 -17.13
CA MET A 1 -8.69 9.95 -16.42
C MET A 1 -8.40 8.56 -15.87
N SER A 2 -7.28 7.97 -16.26
CA SER A 2 -6.87 6.66 -15.75
C SER A 2 -6.49 6.79 -14.28
N ARG A 3 -7.13 6.01 -13.40
CA ARG A 3 -6.76 5.92 -11.98
C ARG A 3 -5.64 4.90 -11.83
N TYR A 4 -4.61 5.26 -11.10
CA TYR A 4 -3.53 4.36 -10.73
C TYR A 4 -3.94 3.55 -9.51
N LYS A 5 -3.71 2.25 -9.60
CA LYS A 5 -4.11 1.26 -8.63
C LYS A 5 -2.91 0.36 -8.39
N LEU A 6 -2.40 0.35 -7.17
CA LEU A 6 -1.30 -0.51 -6.76
C LEU A 6 -1.82 -1.60 -5.82
N ASN A 7 -1.52 -2.85 -6.15
CA ASN A 7 -1.83 -3.99 -5.28
C ASN A 7 -0.57 -4.39 -4.52
N VAL A 8 -0.60 -4.22 -3.21
CA VAL A 8 0.52 -4.50 -2.32
C VAL A 8 0.16 -5.67 -1.44
N ARG A 9 1.02 -6.69 -1.41
CA ARG A 9 0.91 -7.77 -0.43
C ARG A 9 1.63 -7.34 0.84
N MET A 10 0.90 -7.25 1.94
CA MET A 10 1.44 -6.94 3.26
C MET A 10 1.45 -8.22 4.11
N GLU A 11 2.46 -8.36 4.97
CA GLU A 11 2.59 -9.46 5.92
C GLU A 11 2.57 -8.90 7.35
N HIS A 12 1.83 -9.56 8.24
CA HIS A 12 1.83 -9.25 9.66
C HIS A 12 1.64 -10.54 10.47
N ASN A 13 2.60 -10.85 11.35
CA ASN A 13 2.61 -12.06 12.19
C ASN A 13 2.41 -13.39 11.41
N GLY A 14 2.95 -13.47 10.19
CA GLY A 14 2.83 -14.64 9.32
C GLY A 14 1.57 -14.67 8.44
N ASP A 15 0.58 -13.81 8.73
CA ASP A 15 -0.59 -13.62 7.86
C ASP A 15 -0.27 -12.68 6.70
N LYS A 16 -0.75 -13.04 5.50
CA LYS A 16 -0.56 -12.25 4.27
C LYS A 16 -1.89 -11.74 3.76
N GLY A 17 -1.95 -10.44 3.46
CA GLY A 17 -3.13 -9.80 2.90
C GLY A 17 -2.78 -8.96 1.66
N ASN A 18 -3.68 -8.94 0.68
CA ASN A 18 -3.57 -8.04 -0.47
C ASN A 18 -4.33 -6.76 -0.15
N PHE A 19 -3.63 -5.63 -0.26
CA PHE A 19 -4.15 -4.31 0.03
C PHE A 19 -4.03 -3.42 -1.19
N LEU A 20 -5.06 -2.62 -1.40
CA LEU A 20 -5.16 -1.80 -2.58
C LEU A 20 -4.97 -0.33 -2.26
N LEU A 21 -3.95 0.24 -2.88
CA LEU A 21 -3.62 1.64 -2.78
C LEU A 21 -4.13 2.34 -4.03
N TRP A 22 -4.81 3.45 -3.78
CA TRP A 22 -5.33 4.34 -4.81
C TRP A 22 -4.46 5.58 -4.91
N ASP A 23 -4.68 6.37 -5.96
CA ASP A 23 -3.95 7.59 -6.32
C ASP A 23 -3.44 8.40 -5.11
N ALA A 24 -4.33 8.83 -4.20
CA ALA A 24 -3.97 9.66 -3.06
C ALA A 24 -3.00 8.97 -2.08
N THR A 25 -3.19 7.67 -1.84
CA THR A 25 -2.32 6.87 -0.97
C THR A 25 -0.96 6.63 -1.61
N CYS A 26 -0.94 6.35 -2.93
CA CYS A 26 0.30 6.20 -3.68
C CYS A 26 1.11 7.51 -3.70
N ILE A 27 0.45 8.65 -3.95
CA ILE A 27 1.10 9.97 -3.94
C ILE A 27 1.70 10.26 -2.56
N LYS A 28 0.95 9.97 -1.49
CA LYS A 28 1.42 10.15 -0.12
C LYS A 28 2.65 9.30 0.20
N LEU A 29 2.72 8.08 -0.33
CA LEU A 29 3.81 7.13 -0.07
C LEU A 29 5.06 7.41 -0.88
N PHE A 30 4.91 7.68 -2.18
CA PHE A 30 6.04 7.86 -3.08
C PHE A 30 6.52 9.32 -3.12
N GLY A 31 5.71 10.28 -2.65
CA GLY A 31 5.95 11.70 -2.87
C GLY A 31 5.89 12.12 -4.35
N LYS A 32 5.50 11.19 -5.24
CA LYS A 32 5.39 11.38 -6.69
C LYS A 32 3.93 11.39 -7.10
N THR A 33 3.62 12.15 -8.13
CA THR A 33 2.32 12.14 -8.78
C THR A 33 2.08 10.82 -9.52
N VAL A 34 0.81 10.49 -9.74
CA VAL A 34 0.41 9.34 -10.56
C VAL A 34 0.96 9.44 -11.99
N GLY A 35 1.10 10.66 -12.51
CA GLY A 35 1.71 10.91 -13.82
C GLY A 35 3.16 10.46 -13.85
N GLU A 36 3.96 10.88 -12.88
CA GLU A 36 5.39 10.53 -12.79
C GLU A 36 5.60 9.02 -12.64
N CYS A 37 4.83 8.34 -11.77
CA CYS A 37 4.93 6.88 -11.64
C CYS A 37 4.52 6.16 -12.95
N ARG A 38 3.53 6.71 -13.68
CA ARG A 38 3.10 6.15 -14.96
C ARG A 38 4.13 6.40 -16.06
N ASP A 39 4.74 7.57 -16.09
CA ASP A 39 5.77 7.92 -17.06
C ASP A 39 7.03 7.07 -16.82
N GLU A 40 7.38 6.78 -15.57
CA GLU A 40 8.43 5.81 -15.22
C GLU A 40 8.09 4.38 -15.69
N LEU A 41 6.83 3.93 -15.53
CA LEU A 41 6.37 2.65 -16.07
C LEU A 41 6.43 2.60 -17.61
N ILE A 42 6.02 3.68 -18.28
CA ILE A 42 6.05 3.78 -19.75
C ILE A 42 7.51 3.81 -20.24
N ALA A 43 8.38 4.55 -19.55
CA ALA A 43 9.80 4.66 -19.87
C ALA A 43 10.56 3.36 -19.62
N ALA A 44 10.16 2.56 -18.63
CA ALA A 44 10.70 1.22 -18.39
C ALA A 44 10.39 0.24 -19.55
N GLY A 45 9.45 0.58 -20.44
CA GLY A 45 9.11 -0.20 -21.63
C GLY A 45 8.27 -1.45 -21.31
N ASP A 46 8.09 -2.31 -22.31
CA ASP A 46 7.27 -3.54 -22.25
C ASP A 46 7.87 -4.65 -21.36
N ASP A 47 8.95 -4.34 -20.63
CA ASP A 47 9.55 -5.23 -19.66
C ASP A 47 8.69 -5.23 -18.39
N ILE A 48 7.56 -5.95 -18.48
CA ILE A 48 6.53 -6.21 -17.44
C ILE A 48 7.10 -6.64 -16.07
N LYS A 49 8.40 -6.95 -16.01
CA LYS A 49 9.10 -7.40 -14.81
C LYS A 49 9.69 -6.27 -13.97
N VAL A 50 9.77 -5.05 -14.49
CA VAL A 50 10.42 -3.94 -13.79
C VAL A 50 9.35 -3.05 -13.17
N PHE A 51 9.22 -3.15 -11.84
CA PHE A 51 8.47 -2.15 -11.10
C PHE A 51 9.27 -0.84 -11.07
N PRO A 52 8.61 0.33 -11.02
CA PRO A 52 9.30 1.59 -10.84
C PRO A 52 10.07 1.56 -9.52
N THR A 53 11.23 2.22 -9.47
CA THR A 53 12.07 2.26 -8.27
C THR A 53 11.32 2.84 -7.06
N CYS A 54 10.32 3.71 -7.28
CA CYS A 54 9.47 4.19 -6.19
C CYS A 54 8.69 3.06 -5.49
N VAL A 55 8.29 2.01 -6.22
CA VAL A 55 7.64 0.82 -5.66
C VAL A 55 8.64 0.00 -4.85
N ASP A 56 9.92 -0.01 -5.22
CA ASP A 56 10.95 -0.70 -4.41
C ASP A 56 11.19 0.02 -3.08
N GLU A 57 11.10 1.35 -3.03
CA GLU A 57 11.28 2.14 -1.80
C GLU A 57 10.23 1.83 -0.73
N ILE A 58 9.06 1.34 -1.13
CA ILE A 58 8.01 0.94 -0.19
C ILE A 58 8.16 -0.52 0.25
N LEU A 59 8.98 -1.32 -0.44
CA LEU A 59 9.21 -2.71 -0.02
C LEU A 59 9.95 -2.75 1.33
N SER A 60 9.61 -3.73 2.15
CA SER A 60 10.21 -3.97 3.47
C SER A 60 10.01 -2.85 4.51
N LYS A 61 9.21 -1.82 4.22
CA LYS A 61 8.79 -0.82 5.21
C LYS A 61 7.64 -1.35 6.08
N THR A 62 7.57 -0.85 7.31
CA THR A 62 6.45 -1.08 8.22
C THR A 62 5.54 0.15 8.23
N TRP A 63 4.23 -0.05 8.11
CA TRP A 63 3.26 1.03 8.05
C TRP A 63 2.09 0.83 9.00
N ALA A 64 1.56 1.95 9.47
CA ALA A 64 0.23 2.06 10.02
C ALA A 64 -0.75 2.26 8.85
N VAL A 65 -1.64 1.29 8.61
CA VAL A 65 -2.58 1.32 7.47
C VAL A 65 -4.01 1.34 7.97
N ARG A 66 -4.78 2.35 7.53
CA ARG A 66 -6.24 2.38 7.68
C ARG A 66 -6.84 1.88 6.38
N PHE A 67 -7.60 0.79 6.43
CA PHE A 67 -8.23 0.20 5.24
C PHE A 67 -9.69 -0.13 5.47
N LYS A 68 -10.42 -0.27 4.36
CA LYS A 68 -11.79 -0.79 4.32
C LYS A 68 -11.79 -2.12 3.58
N PHE A 69 -12.26 -3.17 4.25
CA PHE A 69 -12.49 -4.46 3.63
C PHE A 69 -13.89 -4.50 3.01
N CYS A 70 -13.97 -4.88 1.73
CA CYS A 70 -15.23 -5.14 1.04
C CYS A 70 -15.38 -6.64 0.78
N SER A 71 -16.27 -7.31 1.52
CA SER A 71 -16.47 -8.76 1.44
C SER A 71 -17.00 -9.22 0.08
N GLN A 72 -17.87 -8.43 -0.57
CA GLN A 72 -18.46 -8.75 -1.86
C GLN A 72 -17.42 -8.96 -2.96
N VAL A 73 -16.36 -8.15 -2.95
CA VAL A 73 -15.26 -8.21 -3.93
C VAL A 73 -13.96 -8.75 -3.34
N ARG A 74 -14.00 -9.22 -2.08
CA ARG A 74 -12.85 -9.71 -1.29
C ARG A 74 -11.61 -8.82 -1.41
N GLN A 75 -11.81 -7.50 -1.30
CA GLN A 75 -10.75 -6.52 -1.51
C GLN A 75 -10.59 -5.60 -0.30
N SER A 76 -9.35 -5.44 0.17
CA SER A 76 -8.97 -4.44 1.16
C SER A 76 -8.51 -3.18 0.45
N SER A 77 -9.24 -2.08 0.58
CA SER A 77 -8.86 -0.79 0.00
C SER A 77 -8.28 0.11 1.08
N VAL A 78 -7.05 0.56 0.90
CA VAL A 78 -6.37 1.50 1.79
C VAL A 78 -7.03 2.86 1.68
N LEU A 79 -7.34 3.44 2.83
CA LEU A 79 -7.92 4.78 2.97
C LEU A 79 -6.84 5.78 3.40
N ASP A 80 -5.89 5.35 4.23
CA ASP A 80 -4.79 6.19 4.70
C ASP A 80 -3.60 5.33 5.16
N VAL A 81 -2.43 5.94 5.14
CA VAL A 81 -1.14 5.32 5.45
C VAL A 81 -0.26 6.28 6.25
N SER A 82 0.45 5.77 7.25
CA SER A 82 1.43 6.52 8.01
C SER A 82 2.70 5.70 8.26
N GLU A 83 3.85 6.35 8.08
CA GLU A 83 5.17 5.80 8.41
C GLU A 83 5.66 6.26 9.79
N GLU A 84 4.88 7.08 10.50
CA GLU A 84 5.29 7.62 11.79
C GLU A 84 5.37 6.51 12.85
N LEU A 85 6.55 6.36 13.46
CA LEU A 85 6.80 5.35 14.49
C LEU A 85 5.79 5.44 15.64
N HIS A 86 5.38 6.65 16.03
CA HIS A 86 4.39 6.84 17.09
C HIS A 86 3.03 6.21 16.73
N HIS A 87 2.57 6.36 15.48
CA HIS A 87 1.32 5.71 15.03
C HIS A 87 1.45 4.19 14.99
N ILE A 88 2.59 3.68 14.51
CA ILE A 88 2.84 2.24 14.43
C ILE A 88 2.87 1.63 15.83
N GLN A 89 3.65 2.21 16.75
CA GLN A 89 3.76 1.75 18.13
C GLN A 89 2.41 1.85 18.87
N SER A 90 1.69 2.95 18.68
CA SER A 90 0.36 3.14 19.28
C SER A 90 -0.63 2.08 18.78
N LEU A 91 -0.63 1.76 17.48
CA LEU A 91 -1.48 0.71 16.93
C LEU A 91 -1.08 -0.67 17.43
N ILE A 92 0.22 -0.99 17.51
CA ILE A 92 0.69 -2.26 18.06
C ILE A 92 0.25 -2.40 19.53
N ALA A 93 0.38 -1.34 20.32
CA ALA A 93 -0.03 -1.34 21.72
C ALA A 93 -1.55 -1.44 21.90
N THR A 94 -2.32 -0.74 21.04
CA THR A 94 -3.79 -0.64 21.14
C THR A 94 -4.50 -1.87 20.55
N LEU A 95 -4.03 -2.35 19.39
CA LEU A 95 -4.63 -3.46 18.67
C LEU A 95 -3.99 -4.81 19.01
N GLY A 96 -2.99 -4.81 19.92
CA GLY A 96 -2.24 -5.97 20.42
C GLY A 96 -2.70 -7.30 19.85
N LEU A 97 -2.04 -7.77 18.78
CA LEU A 97 -2.23 -9.10 18.20
C LEU A 97 -3.70 -9.51 17.97
N LYS A 98 -4.59 -8.58 17.59
CA LYS A 98 -5.94 -8.94 17.13
C LYS A 98 -6.15 -8.50 15.69
N VAL A 99 -5.82 -9.43 14.79
CA VAL A 99 -6.42 -9.46 13.46
C VAL A 99 -7.93 -9.65 13.65
N ILE A 100 -8.70 -8.57 13.52
CA ILE A 100 -10.16 -8.67 13.48
C ILE A 100 -10.53 -9.24 12.10
N THR A 101 -10.50 -10.57 11.99
CA THR A 101 -11.26 -11.30 10.98
C THR A 101 -12.63 -11.62 11.58
N LYS A 102 -13.67 -11.03 11.00
CA LYS A 102 -15.07 -11.44 11.20
C LYS A 102 -15.46 -12.40 10.09
#